data_AF-A0A933HQF0-F1
#
_entry.id   AF-A0A933HQF0-F1
#
_cell.length_a   1.000
_cell.length_b   1.000
_cell.length_c   1.000
_cell.angle_alpha   90.00
_cell.angle_beta   90.00
_cell.angle_gamma   90.00
#
_symmetry.space_group_name_H-M   'P 1'
#
loop_
_entity.id
_entity.type
_entity.pdbx_description
1 polymer ?
#
loop_
_entity_poly.entity_id
_entity_poly.type
_entity_poly.pdbx_seq_one_letter_code
_entity_poly.pdbx_strand_id
1 'polypeptide(L)'
;MPFTYRHGLAILLLTLAACMPPPAPPTRESEPTRAQPTPTNTIVVVASPAPTAAPLPSPTFTIPALVTSTPAPPLRFNTAIILDASGSMPANLSGRTRLAIAQDAVGGLASKLPAGMNTSLWVYGHRVEQANKDASCRDIEQVIKLAPVDAARFRANS
;
A
#
# COMPACT_ATOMS: atom_id res chain seq x y z
N MET A 1 -11.86 -68.61 24.43
CA MET A 1 -13.10 -69.04 23.76
C MET A 1 -14.05 -67.84 23.69
N PRO A 2 -14.61 -67.54 22.52
CA PRO A 2 -14.96 -66.17 22.09
C PRO A 2 -16.41 -65.78 22.40
N PHE A 3 -16.62 -64.48 22.67
CA PHE A 3 -17.95 -63.88 22.70
C PHE A 3 -18.41 -63.57 21.28
N THR A 4 -19.54 -64.16 20.94
CA THR A 4 -20.26 -64.16 19.66
C THR A 4 -20.80 -62.78 19.26
N TYR A 5 -20.57 -62.45 18.00
CA TYR A 5 -21.13 -61.34 17.23
C TYR A 5 -22.63 -61.61 16.95
N ARG A 6 -23.53 -60.67 17.29
CA ARG A 6 -24.94 -60.71 16.86
C ARG A 6 -25.16 -59.68 15.75
N HIS A 7 -25.52 -60.19 14.58
CA HIS A 7 -26.12 -59.44 13.47
C HIS A 7 -27.58 -59.07 13.77
N GLY A 8 -28.00 -57.92 13.25
CA GLY A 8 -29.39 -57.47 13.17
C GLY A 8 -29.42 -55.96 12.93
N LEU A 9 -29.23 -55.47 11.70
CA LEU A 9 -30.26 -55.31 10.68
C LEU A 9 -31.39 -54.36 11.11
N ALA A 10 -31.21 -53.07 10.83
CA ALA A 10 -32.26 -52.07 10.61
C ALA A 10 -31.66 -51.05 9.61
N ILE A 11 -31.90 -51.20 8.30
CA ILE A 11 -33.00 -50.55 7.55
C ILE A 11 -32.95 -49.03 7.79
N LEU A 12 -32.19 -48.30 6.97
CA LEU A 12 -32.68 -47.62 5.74
C LEU A 12 -33.75 -46.55 6.03
N LEU A 13 -33.29 -45.32 6.26
CA LEU A 13 -33.97 -44.04 5.98
C LEU A 13 -32.86 -42.98 5.91
N LEU A 14 -32.41 -42.59 4.71
CA LEU A 14 -32.92 -41.42 4.00
C LEU A 14 -32.76 -40.16 4.88
N THR A 15 -31.62 -39.47 4.81
CA THR A 15 -31.54 -38.24 4.01
C THR A 15 -30.17 -38.02 3.38
N LEU A 16 -30.20 -37.76 2.06
CA LEU A 16 -29.12 -37.19 1.25
C LEU A 16 -28.47 -35.99 1.97
N ALA A 17 -27.22 -36.15 2.40
CA ALA A 17 -26.35 -35.06 2.82
C ALA A 17 -24.98 -35.19 2.14
N ALA A 18 -24.97 -35.30 0.82
CA ALA A 18 -23.76 -35.16 0.03
C ALA A 18 -24.13 -34.63 -1.35
N CYS A 19 -23.34 -33.66 -1.81
CA CYS A 19 -23.37 -33.03 -3.13
C CYS A 19 -24.24 -31.76 -3.28
N MET A 20 -23.99 -30.75 -2.43
CA MET A 20 -24.06 -29.37 -2.90
C MET A 20 -22.62 -28.92 -3.18
N PRO A 21 -22.23 -28.66 -4.44
CA PRO A 21 -20.92 -28.10 -4.73
C PRO A 21 -20.80 -26.71 -4.09
N PRO A 22 -19.63 -26.34 -3.54
CA PRO A 22 -19.42 -25.00 -3.01
C PRO A 22 -19.68 -23.95 -4.10
N PRO A 23 -20.21 -22.76 -3.75
CA PRO A 23 -20.43 -21.70 -4.74
C PRO A 23 -19.12 -21.40 -5.45
N ALA A 24 -19.15 -21.39 -6.78
CA ALA A 24 -17.99 -21.11 -7.60
C ALA A 24 -17.36 -19.77 -7.15
N PRO A 25 -16.03 -19.68 -7.03
CA PRO A 25 -15.37 -18.41 -6.73
C PRO A 25 -15.77 -17.40 -7.82
N PRO A 26 -15.96 -16.11 -7.48
CA PRO A 26 -16.25 -15.10 -8.49
C PRO A 26 -15.18 -15.20 -9.58
N THR A 27 -15.64 -15.38 -10.82
CA THR A 27 -14.79 -15.39 -12.00
C THR A 27 -13.88 -14.16 -11.93
N ARG A 28 -12.57 -14.40 -11.84
CA ARG A 28 -11.58 -13.36 -12.08
C ARG A 28 -11.81 -12.88 -13.50
N GLU A 29 -12.57 -11.80 -13.66
CA GLU A 29 -12.42 -10.95 -14.82
C GLU A 29 -10.92 -10.63 -14.90
N SER A 30 -10.33 -11.00 -16.03
CA SER A 30 -8.95 -10.70 -16.33
C SER A 30 -8.89 -9.19 -16.51
N GLU A 31 -8.61 -8.48 -15.41
CA GLU A 31 -8.30 -7.07 -15.43
C GLU A 31 -7.21 -6.85 -16.49
N PRO A 32 -7.43 -5.99 -17.49
CA PRO A 32 -6.45 -5.79 -18.54
C PRO A 32 -5.16 -5.33 -17.88
N THR A 33 -4.06 -6.05 -18.16
CA THR A 33 -2.71 -5.77 -17.69
C THR A 33 -2.40 -4.29 -17.81
N ARG A 34 -2.68 -3.54 -16.73
CA ARG A 34 -2.19 -2.18 -16.58
C ARG A 34 -0.72 -2.34 -16.29
N ALA A 35 0.10 -1.94 -17.25
CA ALA A 35 1.55 -1.98 -17.17
C ALA A 35 1.99 -1.48 -15.78
N GLN A 36 2.57 -2.39 -14.99
CA GLN A 36 3.11 -2.06 -13.69
C GLN A 36 4.37 -1.22 -13.92
N PRO A 37 4.43 0.04 -13.47
CA PRO A 37 5.63 0.85 -13.65
C PRO A 37 6.76 0.26 -12.80
N THR A 38 7.85 -0.07 -13.47
CA THR A 38 9.14 -0.46 -12.92
C THR A 38 9.56 0.48 -11.77
N PRO A 39 10.18 -0.02 -10.68
CA PRO A 39 10.62 0.82 -9.58
C PRO A 39 11.85 1.64 -9.98
N THR A 40 11.63 2.69 -10.75
CA THR A 40 12.55 3.80 -10.93
C THR A 40 12.00 4.92 -10.07
N ASN A 41 12.77 5.39 -9.09
CA ASN A 41 12.45 6.52 -8.21
C ASN A 41 11.68 7.62 -8.94
N THR A 42 10.35 7.59 -8.87
CA THR A 42 9.48 8.54 -9.58
C THR A 42 8.62 9.19 -8.53
N ILE A 43 8.97 10.44 -8.21
CA ILE A 43 8.04 11.37 -7.57
C ILE A 43 6.90 11.57 -8.57
N VAL A 44 5.68 11.21 -8.20
CA VAL A 44 4.50 11.49 -9.02
C VAL A 44 4.21 12.98 -8.90
N VAL A 45 4.85 13.78 -9.75
CA VAL A 45 4.39 15.14 -10.06
C VAL A 45 3.21 14.97 -11.00
N VAL A 46 1.99 15.21 -10.50
CA VAL A 46 0.81 15.29 -11.36
C VAL A 46 0.92 16.58 -12.16
N ALA A 47 1.61 16.51 -13.31
CA ALA A 47 1.54 17.56 -14.30
C ALA A 47 0.17 17.44 -14.98
N SER A 48 -0.75 18.37 -14.68
CA SER A 48 -1.88 18.63 -15.56
C SER A 48 -1.36 18.82 -16.98
N PRO A 49 -1.90 18.15 -18.00
CA PRO A 49 -1.52 18.43 -19.37
C PRO A 49 -1.84 19.90 -19.66
N ALA A 50 -0.80 20.69 -19.93
CA ALA A 50 -0.95 22.05 -20.41
C ALA A 50 -1.81 22.03 -21.68
N PRO A 51 -2.78 22.95 -21.85
CA PRO A 51 -3.56 23.02 -23.08
C PRO A 51 -2.59 23.20 -24.26
N THR A 52 -2.75 22.37 -25.28
CA THR A 52 -2.01 22.47 -26.54
C THR A 52 -2.27 23.85 -27.15
N ALA A 53 -1.39 24.80 -26.85
CA ALA A 53 -1.43 26.14 -27.42
C ALA A 53 -1.07 26.03 -28.90
N ALA A 54 -2.00 26.44 -29.76
CA ALA A 54 -1.74 26.64 -31.18
C ALA A 54 -0.55 27.60 -31.38
N PRO A 55 0.25 27.44 -32.45
CA PRO A 55 1.37 28.33 -32.71
C PRO A 55 0.85 29.73 -33.06
N LEU A 56 0.98 30.67 -32.11
CA LEU A 56 0.84 32.10 -32.37
C LEU A 56 2.14 32.64 -32.99
N PRO A 57 2.07 33.63 -33.91
CA PRO A 57 3.25 34.31 -34.41
C PRO A 57 3.95 35.05 -33.26
N SER A 58 5.24 34.81 -33.08
CA SER A 58 6.05 35.39 -32.01
C SER A 58 6.32 36.88 -32.26
N PRO A 59 5.85 37.82 -31.41
CA PRO A 59 6.34 39.19 -31.43
C PRO A 59 7.76 39.22 -30.83
N THR A 60 8.70 39.80 -31.56
CA THR A 60 10.06 40.07 -31.07
C THR A 60 9.99 41.18 -30.03
N PHE A 61 9.97 40.82 -28.76
CA PHE A 61 10.06 41.77 -27.65
C PHE A 61 11.48 41.76 -27.09
N THR A 62 12.24 42.83 -27.33
CA THR A 62 13.56 43.01 -26.74
C THR A 62 13.39 43.44 -25.28
N ILE A 63 13.51 42.49 -24.35
CA ILE A 63 13.44 42.77 -22.91
C ILE A 63 14.83 43.17 -22.41
N PRO A 64 15.00 44.37 -21.80
CA PRO A 64 16.27 44.74 -21.17
C PRO A 64 16.55 43.78 -20.00
N ALA A 65 17.66 43.07 -20.08
CA ALA A 65 18.09 42.12 -19.07
C ALA A 65 18.62 42.86 -17.84
N LEU A 66 17.75 43.23 -16.92
CA LEU A 66 18.11 43.40 -15.50
C LEU A 66 17.39 42.32 -14.70
N VAL A 67 17.85 41.09 -14.87
CA VAL A 67 17.53 39.97 -13.97
C VAL A 67 18.57 39.98 -12.86
N THR A 68 18.33 40.75 -11.81
CA THR A 68 18.93 40.49 -10.51
C THR A 68 18.35 39.17 -10.00
N SER A 69 19.14 38.11 -10.08
CA SER A 69 18.81 36.80 -9.53
C SER A 69 18.83 36.86 -8.00
N THR A 70 17.70 37.27 -7.41
CA THR A 70 17.47 37.10 -5.98
C THR A 70 17.54 35.60 -5.65
N PRO A 71 18.44 35.15 -4.76
CA PRO A 71 18.49 33.75 -4.35
C PRO A 71 17.14 33.36 -3.74
N ALA A 72 16.49 32.36 -4.33
CA ALA A 72 15.28 31.79 -3.75
C ALA A 72 15.62 31.17 -2.37
N PRO A 73 14.76 31.35 -1.35
CA PRO A 73 14.97 30.68 -0.07
C PRO A 73 15.05 29.15 -0.28
N PRO A 74 15.84 28.44 0.54
CA PRO A 74 15.99 27.00 0.40
C PRO A 74 14.63 26.31 0.55
N LEU A 75 14.25 25.54 -0.48
CA LEU A 75 13.02 24.76 -0.49
C LEU A 75 13.08 23.71 0.63
N ARG A 76 12.12 23.77 1.56
CA ARG A 76 11.97 22.77 2.62
C ARG A 76 10.78 21.89 2.30
N PHE A 77 11.05 20.60 2.13
CA PHE A 77 10.03 19.59 1.86
C PHE A 77 9.75 18.80 3.13
N ASN A 78 8.47 18.49 3.32
CA ASN A 78 8.01 17.58 4.38
C ASN A 78 7.42 16.34 3.70
N THR A 79 7.66 15.17 4.27
CA THR A 79 7.16 13.90 3.72
C THR A 79 6.35 13.16 4.79
N ALA A 80 5.20 12.62 4.40
CA ALA A 80 4.42 11.73 5.25
C ALA A 80 4.35 10.37 4.57
N ILE A 81 4.77 9.33 5.29
CA ILE A 81 4.72 7.94 4.84
C ILE A 81 3.52 7.30 5.54
N ILE A 82 2.66 6.64 4.77
CA ILE A 82 1.50 5.91 5.28
C ILE A 82 1.72 4.43 4.97
N LEU A 83 1.79 3.61 6.01
CA LEU A 83 1.94 2.16 5.93
C LEU A 83 0.60 1.48 6.22
N ASP A 84 0.13 0.70 5.26
CA ASP A 84 -1.03 -0.18 5.45
C ASP A 84 -0.61 -1.43 6.24
N ALA A 85 -1.29 -1.69 7.36
CA ALA A 85 -1.17 -2.93 8.13
C ALA A 85 -2.54 -3.62 8.30
N SER A 86 -3.50 -3.29 7.43
CA SER A 86 -4.83 -3.91 7.40
C SER A 86 -4.77 -5.41 7.07
N GLY A 87 -5.91 -6.09 7.19
CA GLY A 87 -5.99 -7.55 7.22
C GLY A 87 -5.53 -8.29 5.97
N SER A 88 -5.26 -7.60 4.85
CA SER A 88 -4.64 -8.24 3.67
C SER A 88 -3.12 -8.33 3.75
N MET A 89 -2.48 -7.53 4.60
CA MET A 89 -1.02 -7.38 4.70
C MET A 89 -0.29 -8.56 5.40
N PRO A 90 -0.92 -9.32 6.30
CA PRO A 90 -0.35 -10.57 6.80
C PRO A 90 -0.24 -11.68 5.74
N ALA A 91 -0.87 -11.52 4.57
CA ALA A 91 -0.81 -12.53 3.51
C ALA A 91 0.63 -12.75 3.02
N ASN A 92 0.96 -14.00 2.70
CA ASN A 92 2.27 -14.36 2.16
C ASN A 92 2.44 -13.84 0.72
N LEU A 93 3.62 -13.30 0.46
CA LEU A 93 4.13 -12.88 -0.82
C LEU A 93 5.61 -13.30 -0.89
N SER A 94 5.93 -14.24 -1.79
CA SER A 94 7.32 -14.69 -2.02
C SER A 94 8.04 -15.17 -0.76
N GLY A 95 7.35 -15.92 0.11
CA GLY A 95 7.93 -16.52 1.33
C GLY A 95 8.04 -15.57 2.54
N ARG A 96 7.53 -14.33 2.43
CA ARG A 96 7.43 -13.35 3.53
C ARG A 96 6.03 -12.76 3.55
N THR A 97 5.63 -12.11 4.63
CA THR A 97 4.35 -11.37 4.65
C THR A 97 4.46 -10.08 3.82
N ARG A 98 3.35 -9.63 3.21
CA ARG A 98 3.32 -8.34 2.51
C ARG A 98 3.70 -7.19 3.44
N LEU A 99 3.28 -7.28 4.71
CA LEU A 99 3.68 -6.33 5.75
C LEU A 99 5.20 -6.28 5.91
N ALA A 100 5.88 -7.42 6.06
CA ALA A 100 7.33 -7.45 6.24
C ALA A 100 8.08 -6.84 5.03
N ILE A 101 7.57 -7.07 3.82
CA ILE A 101 8.13 -6.47 2.60
C ILE A 101 7.89 -4.96 2.58
N ALA A 102 6.72 -4.50 3.00
CA ALA A 102 6.40 -3.08 3.09
C ALA A 102 7.25 -2.37 4.15
N GLN A 103 7.48 -2.99 5.32
CA GLN A 103 8.39 -2.47 6.36
C GLN A 103 9.81 -2.29 5.84
N ASP A 104 10.35 -3.29 5.13
CA ASP A 104 11.66 -3.18 4.49
C ASP A 104 11.72 -2.04 3.46
N ALA A 105 10.65 -1.89 2.66
CA ALA A 105 10.57 -0.82 1.66
C ALA A 105 10.53 0.56 2.32
N VAL A 106 9.77 0.72 3.42
CA VAL A 106 9.71 1.96 4.20
C VAL A 106 11.07 2.28 4.83
N GLY A 107 11.72 1.30 5.46
CA GLY A 107 13.06 1.48 6.01
C GLY A 107 14.11 1.83 4.95
N GLY A 108 14.02 1.19 3.78
CA GLY A 108 14.88 1.48 2.63
C GLY A 108 14.63 2.87 2.04
N LEU A 109 13.37 3.31 1.98
CA LEU A 109 13.00 4.66 1.55
C LEU A 109 13.55 5.70 2.53
N ALA A 110 13.31 5.52 3.84
CA ALA A 110 13.78 6.43 4.88
C ALA A 110 15.30 6.63 4.85
N SER A 111 16.05 5.58 4.49
CA SER A 111 17.51 5.63 4.36
C SER A 111 18.00 6.43 3.14
N LYS A 112 17.14 6.62 2.13
CA LYS A 112 17.45 7.38 0.90
C LYS A 112 16.96 8.83 0.96
N LEU A 113 16.20 9.20 1.98
CA LEU A 113 15.71 10.55 2.14
C LEU A 113 16.86 11.50 2.50
N PRO A 114 16.88 12.73 1.95
CA PRO A 114 17.93 13.69 2.22
C PRO A 114 17.95 14.11 3.69
N ALA A 115 19.15 14.26 4.26
CA ALA A 115 19.35 14.71 5.62
C ALA A 115 18.75 16.12 5.81
N GLY A 116 18.01 16.32 6.91
CA GLY A 116 17.34 17.58 7.22
C GLY A 116 15.95 17.75 6.61
N MET A 117 15.45 16.76 5.87
CA MET A 117 14.04 16.70 5.47
C MET A 117 13.18 16.18 6.62
N ASN A 118 12.04 16.82 6.88
CA ASN A 118 11.13 16.34 7.90
C ASN A 118 10.26 15.22 7.36
N THR A 119 10.19 14.11 8.09
CA THR A 119 9.37 12.95 7.72
C THR A 119 8.47 12.55 8.88
N SER A 120 7.28 12.03 8.59
CA SER A 120 6.37 11.40 9.55
C SER A 120 5.96 10.01 9.08
N LEU A 121 5.63 9.12 10.01
CA LEU A 121 5.11 7.78 9.73
C LEU A 121 3.72 7.62 10.34
N TRP A 122 2.79 7.19 9.50
CA TRP A 122 1.44 6.84 9.85
C TRP A 122 1.21 5.37 9.55
N VAL A 123 0.56 4.66 10.46
CA VAL A 123 0.24 3.23 10.31
C VAL A 123 -1.27 3.04 10.40
N TYR A 124 -1.81 2.26 9.48
CA TYR A 124 -3.23 2.00 9.34
C TYR A 124 -3.62 0.57 9.70
N GLY A 125 -4.75 0.39 10.38
CA GLY A 125 -5.39 -0.90 10.57
C GLY A 125 -4.56 -1.88 11.39
N HIS A 126 -3.77 -1.43 12.37
CA HIS A 126 -2.80 -2.29 13.08
C HIS A 126 -3.23 -2.69 14.49
N ARG A 127 -4.14 -1.95 15.13
CA ARG A 127 -4.59 -2.23 16.52
C ARG A 127 -5.93 -2.94 16.58
N VAL A 128 -6.78 -2.75 15.58
CA VAL A 128 -8.15 -3.28 15.59
C VAL A 128 -8.18 -4.63 14.89
N GLU A 129 -8.96 -5.56 15.43
CA GLU A 129 -9.16 -6.85 14.80
C GLU A 129 -9.75 -6.73 13.39
N GLN A 130 -9.14 -7.45 12.46
CA GLN A 130 -9.49 -7.40 11.03
C GLN A 130 -10.87 -8.02 10.72
N ALA A 131 -11.43 -8.78 11.67
CA ALA A 131 -12.79 -9.30 11.58
C ALA A 131 -13.82 -8.16 11.49
N ASN A 132 -13.55 -7.00 12.12
CA ASN A 132 -14.34 -5.80 11.98
C ASN A 132 -13.68 -4.85 10.97
N LYS A 133 -13.96 -5.08 9.68
CA LYS A 133 -13.41 -4.28 8.57
C LYS A 133 -13.66 -2.79 8.74
N ASP A 134 -14.85 -2.37 9.15
CA ASP A 134 -15.17 -0.94 9.28
C ASP A 134 -14.41 -0.25 10.42
N ALA A 135 -14.09 -0.98 11.49
CA ALA A 135 -13.31 -0.45 12.59
C ALA A 135 -11.80 -0.45 12.26
N SER A 136 -11.27 -1.49 11.62
CA SER A 136 -9.89 -1.52 11.09
C SER A 136 -9.67 -0.43 10.02
N CYS A 137 -10.62 -0.33 9.09
CA CYS A 137 -11.24 0.87 8.50
C CYS A 137 -10.75 2.27 8.91
N ARG A 138 -10.77 2.51 10.22
CA ARG A 138 -10.67 3.84 10.83
C ARG A 138 -9.50 3.94 11.78
N ASP A 139 -8.76 2.85 11.96
CA ASP A 139 -7.63 2.76 12.85
C ASP A 139 -6.41 3.40 12.17
N ILE A 140 -6.17 4.67 12.48
CA ILE A 140 -5.00 5.41 12.00
C ILE A 140 -4.19 5.87 13.21
N GLU A 141 -2.87 5.71 13.18
CA GLU A 141 -1.98 6.35 14.14
C GLU A 141 -0.73 6.89 13.50
N GLN A 142 -0.30 8.02 14.05
CA GLN A 142 0.99 8.60 13.77
C GLN A 142 2.03 8.02 14.73
N VAL A 143 2.77 7.01 14.27
CA VAL A 143 3.81 6.36 15.07
C VAL A 143 5.08 7.23 15.13
N ILE A 144 5.39 7.95 14.05
CA ILE A 144 6.50 8.92 14.01
C ILE A 144 5.96 10.30 13.70
N LYS A 145 6.12 11.22 14.66
CA LYS A 145 5.80 12.63 14.48
C LYS A 145 6.70 13.28 13.43
N LEU A 146 6.20 14.33 12.80
CA LEU A 146 6.97 15.09 11.81
C LEU A 146 8.25 15.63 12.45
N ALA A 147 9.39 15.07 12.05
CA ALA A 147 10.71 15.38 12.58
C ALA A 147 11.78 15.10 11.51
N PRO A 148 13.02 15.61 11.65
CA PRO A 148 14.10 15.25 10.75
C PRO A 148 14.22 13.73 10.58
N VAL A 149 14.45 13.27 9.35
CA VAL A 149 14.48 11.84 9.04
C VAL A 149 15.53 11.10 9.88
N ASP A 150 15.10 10.01 10.51
CA ASP A 150 15.94 9.08 11.26
C ASP A 150 15.60 7.66 10.80
N ALA A 151 16.45 7.09 9.95
CA ALA A 151 16.22 5.77 9.38
C ALA A 151 16.13 4.66 10.43
N ALA A 152 16.83 4.79 11.57
CA ALA A 152 16.76 3.81 12.65
C ALA A 152 15.38 3.83 13.32
N ARG A 153 14.81 5.02 13.52
CA ARG A 153 13.44 5.17 14.04
C ARG A 153 12.39 4.59 13.12
N PHE A 154 12.55 4.71 11.80
CA PHE A 154 11.62 4.09 10.86
C PHE A 154 11.64 2.58 10.96
N ARG A 155 12.83 1.95 11.05
CA ARG A 155 12.93 0.48 11.17
C ARG A 155 12.41 -0.08 12.48
N ALA A 156 12.53 0.69 13.57
CA ALA A 156 12.06 0.26 14.90
C ALA A 156 10.54 0.37 15.08
N ASN A 157 9.86 1.18 14.25
CA ASN A 157 8.45 1.53 14.41
C ASN A 157 7.58 1.20 13.18
N SER A 158 8.16 0.54 12.18
CA SER A 158 7.46 0.04 10.98
C SER A 158 7.11 -1.42 11.15
#